data_AF-A0A179FI48-F1
#
_entry.id   AF-A0A179FI48-F1
#
_cell.length_a   1.000
_cell.length_b   1.000
_cell.length_c   1.000
_cell.angle_alpha   90.00
_cell.angle_beta   90.00
_cell.angle_gamma   90.00
#
_symmetry.space_group_name_H-M   'P 1'
#
loop_
_entity.id
_entity.type
_entity.pdbx_description
1 polymer ?
#
loop_
_entity_poly.entity_id
_entity_poly.type
_entity_poly.pdbx_seq_one_letter_code
_entity_poly.pdbx_strand_id
1 'polypeptide(L)'
;MEVSNPRRILAVNLTGSSPSSSPSLAGSTHNLPLKTQYYTATVPIWLDLIASPSEWSASFLSDEAGEVLAVLGGLILIFALPESSDVEKARDLISHVGQVVNEGLGGWEWDGVRLAVGVGESDADEWDELCAEAGLEFVQLGGRQVTLNEFEKTGIPRVKEALESNDWAQEPSDADDFNPVSDDETEHLDPENLDFGYDRADFEGLKKAIWEARPKDHAEPAEGPASKENAGHEGGGDELDDDEVVKVERMMRKLQAVREAGEGLPEAQRKRMAARAVEEVMKQL
;
A
#
# COMPACT_ATOMS: atom_id res chain seq x y z
N MET A 1 10.98 13.78 -33.94
CA MET A 1 12.23 14.06 -33.20
C MET A 1 12.58 12.76 -32.52
N GLU A 2 13.57 12.03 -33.02
CA GLU A 2 13.99 10.77 -32.40
C GLU A 2 14.50 11.04 -30.98
N VAL A 3 13.87 10.41 -29.99
CA VAL A 3 14.25 10.50 -28.58
C VAL A 3 15.52 9.68 -28.39
N SER A 4 16.67 10.27 -28.70
CA SER A 4 17.94 9.54 -28.80
C SER A 4 18.46 8.95 -27.47
N ASN A 5 17.89 9.32 -26.31
CA ASN A 5 18.10 8.59 -25.05
C ASN A 5 17.10 9.05 -23.96
N PRO A 6 16.01 8.31 -23.68
CA PRO A 6 14.98 8.73 -22.71
C PRO A 6 15.53 8.94 -21.29
N ARG A 7 16.56 8.18 -20.92
CA ARG A 7 17.22 8.22 -19.59
C ARG A 7 17.98 9.51 -19.35
N ARG A 8 18.59 10.06 -20.40
CA ARG A 8 19.33 11.34 -20.33
C ARG A 8 18.40 12.53 -20.15
N ILE A 9 17.19 12.44 -20.71
CA ILE A 9 16.18 13.51 -20.65
C ILE A 9 15.68 13.70 -19.22
N LEU A 10 15.42 12.62 -18.50
CA LEU A 10 14.94 12.68 -17.11
C LEU A 10 15.98 13.28 -16.17
N ALA A 11 17.22 12.77 -16.19
CA ALA A 11 18.30 13.28 -15.34
C ALA A 11 18.57 14.78 -15.61
N VAL A 12 18.58 15.20 -16.88
CA VAL A 12 18.75 16.61 -17.28
C VAL A 12 17.58 17.47 -16.79
N ASN A 13 16.33 17.02 -16.96
CA ASN A 13 15.15 17.80 -16.58
C ASN A 13 14.99 17.92 -15.06
N LEU A 14 15.36 16.89 -14.30
CA LEU A 14 15.28 16.92 -12.84
C LEU A 14 16.43 17.71 -12.22
N THR A 15 17.68 17.48 -12.65
CA THR A 15 18.86 18.10 -12.01
C THR A 15 19.29 19.42 -12.64
N GLY A 16 18.75 19.78 -13.80
CA GLY A 16 19.20 20.94 -14.58
C GLY A 16 20.62 20.80 -15.16
N SER A 17 21.28 19.66 -14.95
CA SER A 17 22.66 19.40 -15.40
C SER A 17 22.69 18.21 -16.34
N SER A 18 23.39 18.34 -17.47
CA SER A 18 23.62 17.21 -18.37
C SER A 18 24.68 16.28 -17.78
N PRO A 19 24.43 14.96 -17.70
CA PRO A 19 25.51 14.04 -17.39
C PRO A 19 26.59 14.20 -18.47
N SER A 20 27.83 14.36 -18.00
CA SER A 20 29.01 14.46 -18.86
C SER A 20 29.05 13.26 -19.81
N SER A 21 29.56 13.44 -21.04
CA SER A 21 29.56 12.41 -22.10
C SER A 21 30.58 11.29 -21.83
N SER A 22 30.50 10.69 -20.65
CA SER A 22 31.28 9.53 -20.23
C SER A 22 30.56 8.25 -20.70
N PRO A 23 31.28 7.22 -21.16
CA PRO A 23 30.67 6.04 -21.77
C PRO A 23 29.89 5.14 -20.80
N SER A 24 29.97 5.35 -19.47
CA SER A 24 29.14 4.67 -18.48
C SER A 24 28.45 5.66 -17.55
N LEU A 25 27.11 5.74 -17.64
CA LEU A 25 26.26 6.52 -16.72
C LEU A 25 26.12 5.82 -15.35
N ALA A 26 26.30 4.50 -15.33
CA ALA A 26 26.24 3.67 -14.13
C ALA A 26 27.32 4.05 -13.11
N GLY A 27 26.94 4.15 -11.84
CA GLY A 27 27.87 4.50 -10.77
C GLY A 27 28.09 6.01 -10.58
N SER A 28 27.40 6.87 -11.34
CA SER A 28 27.53 8.32 -11.21
C SER A 28 26.58 8.89 -10.16
N THR A 29 27.04 9.87 -9.39
CA THR A 29 26.23 10.57 -8.39
C THR A 29 26.05 12.03 -8.78
N HIS A 30 24.80 12.51 -8.71
CA HIS A 30 24.42 13.88 -9.02
C HIS A 30 23.64 14.48 -7.86
N ASN A 31 23.90 15.75 -7.54
CA ASN A 31 23.13 16.45 -6.50
C ASN A 31 21.87 17.05 -7.11
N LEU A 32 20.71 16.69 -6.57
CA LEU A 32 19.42 17.29 -6.88
C LEU A 32 19.05 18.32 -5.81
N PRO A 33 19.16 19.63 -6.09
CA PRO A 33 18.67 20.66 -5.19
C PRO A 33 17.14 20.71 -5.25
N LEU A 34 16.48 20.38 -4.15
CA LEU A 34 15.04 20.52 -3.95
C LEU A 34 14.76 21.80 -3.15
N LYS A 35 13.84 22.61 -3.63
CA LYS A 35 13.41 23.84 -2.95
C LYS A 35 11.89 23.96 -3.02
N THR A 36 11.25 23.79 -1.88
CA THR A 36 9.80 23.94 -1.73
C THR A 36 9.50 25.20 -0.90
N GLN A 37 8.22 25.42 -0.61
CA GLN A 37 7.81 26.47 0.34
C GLN A 37 8.14 26.11 1.79
N TYR A 38 8.38 24.83 2.07
CA TYR A 38 8.49 24.29 3.43
C TYR A 38 9.92 23.94 3.81
N TYR A 39 10.74 23.49 2.85
CA TYR A 39 12.12 23.09 3.10
C TYR A 39 13.02 23.30 1.88
N THR A 40 14.32 23.14 2.09
CA THR A 40 15.33 23.01 1.04
C THR A 40 16.19 21.81 1.38
N ALA A 41 16.41 20.93 0.41
CA ALA A 41 17.26 19.75 0.56
C ALA A 41 18.19 19.62 -0.65
N THR A 42 19.31 18.94 -0.47
CA THR A 42 20.17 18.51 -1.58
C THR A 42 20.25 17.00 -1.53
N VAL A 43 19.54 16.34 -2.43
CA VAL A 43 19.42 14.89 -2.45
C VAL A 43 20.48 14.30 -3.40
N PRO A 44 21.36 13.40 -2.93
CA PRO A 44 22.28 12.69 -3.82
C PRO A 44 21.50 11.65 -4.63
N ILE A 45 21.52 11.79 -5.95
CA ILE A 45 20.96 10.80 -6.89
C ILE A 45 22.08 9.91 -7.36
N TRP A 46 21.95 8.61 -7.13
CA TRP A 46 22.78 7.60 -7.77
C TRP A 46 22.10 7.07 -9.03
N LEU A 47 22.85 7.05 -10.14
CA LEU A 47 22.38 6.52 -11.41
C LEU A 47 23.00 5.15 -11.67
N ASP A 48 22.15 4.17 -11.96
CA ASP A 48 22.55 2.81 -12.30
C ASP A 48 21.93 2.33 -13.62
N LEU A 49 22.54 1.32 -14.24
CA LEU A 49 22.07 0.68 -15.46
C LEU A 49 21.87 -0.82 -15.24
N ILE A 50 20.63 -1.27 -15.41
CA ILE A 50 20.26 -2.67 -15.27
C ILE A 50 20.53 -3.39 -16.60
N ALA A 51 21.53 -4.27 -16.61
CA ALA A 51 21.83 -5.15 -17.73
C ALA A 51 21.03 -6.46 -17.65
N SER A 52 20.95 -7.05 -16.46
CA SER A 52 20.18 -8.25 -16.14
C SER A 52 19.35 -7.96 -14.89
N PRO A 53 18.01 -7.91 -14.96
CA PRO A 53 17.16 -7.62 -13.81
C PRO A 53 17.35 -8.60 -12.65
N SER A 54 17.55 -9.88 -12.94
CA SER A 54 17.76 -10.93 -11.95
C SER A 54 19.08 -10.84 -11.21
N GLU A 55 20.17 -10.52 -11.91
CA GLU A 55 21.47 -10.30 -11.27
C GLU A 55 21.46 -9.01 -10.44
N TRP A 56 20.76 -7.98 -10.94
CA TRP A 56 20.61 -6.72 -10.24
C TRP A 56 19.83 -6.92 -8.93
N SER A 57 18.65 -7.53 -8.95
CA SER A 57 17.88 -7.73 -7.72
C SER A 57 18.61 -8.63 -6.73
N ALA A 58 19.24 -9.72 -7.19
CA ALA A 58 20.03 -10.60 -6.33
C ALA A 58 21.21 -9.87 -5.67
N SER A 59 21.82 -8.90 -6.35
CA SER A 59 22.90 -8.10 -5.76
C SER A 59 22.40 -7.17 -4.65
N PHE A 60 21.23 -6.55 -4.81
CA PHE A 60 20.65 -5.67 -3.79
C PHE A 60 20.02 -6.42 -2.62
N LEU A 61 19.57 -7.66 -2.85
CA LEU A 61 19.02 -8.53 -1.80
C LEU A 61 20.11 -9.37 -1.09
N SER A 62 21.38 -9.13 -1.41
CA SER A 62 22.50 -9.74 -0.67
C SER A 62 22.71 -9.06 0.68
N ASP A 63 23.24 -9.79 1.65
CA ASP A 63 23.53 -9.26 2.99
C ASP A 63 24.51 -8.06 2.92
N GLU A 64 25.43 -8.08 1.95
CA GLU A 64 26.40 -7.01 1.72
C GLU A 64 25.75 -5.69 1.28
N ALA A 65 24.57 -5.73 0.65
CA ALA A 65 23.86 -4.55 0.16
C ALA A 65 22.91 -3.93 1.20
N GLY A 66 22.75 -4.53 2.38
CA GLY A 66 21.85 -4.04 3.42
C GLY A 66 22.15 -2.61 3.85
N GLU A 67 23.44 -2.24 3.99
CA GLU A 67 23.85 -0.86 4.32
C GLU A 67 23.45 0.14 3.23
N VAL A 68 23.44 -0.27 1.96
CA VAL A 68 23.04 0.58 0.84
C VAL A 68 21.53 0.79 0.86
N LEU A 69 20.75 -0.29 1.05
CA LEU A 69 19.29 -0.21 1.09
C LEU A 69 18.80 0.65 2.27
N ALA A 70 19.45 0.53 3.43
CA ALA A 70 19.09 1.27 4.64
C ALA A 70 19.20 2.80 4.51
N VAL A 71 19.99 3.31 3.55
CA VAL A 71 20.17 4.75 3.33
C VAL A 71 19.39 5.30 2.14
N LEU A 72 18.65 4.45 1.42
CA LEU A 72 17.82 4.92 0.31
C LEU A 72 16.57 5.63 0.85
N GLY A 73 16.35 6.86 0.39
CA GLY A 73 15.10 7.61 0.61
C GLY A 73 14.17 7.60 -0.63
N GLY A 74 14.59 6.96 -1.72
CA GLY A 74 13.77 6.85 -2.92
C GLY A 74 14.41 6.02 -4.03
N LEU A 75 13.55 5.38 -4.83
CA LEU A 75 13.87 4.58 -6.00
C LEU A 75 13.00 5.03 -7.18
N ILE A 76 13.64 5.32 -8.31
CA ILE A 76 12.96 5.69 -9.55
C ILE A 76 13.45 4.76 -10.66
N LEU A 77 12.58 3.87 -11.12
CA LEU A 77 12.81 3.03 -12.29
C LEU A 77 12.49 3.83 -13.56
N ILE A 78 13.38 3.79 -14.56
CA ILE A 78 13.15 4.44 -15.86
C ILE A 78 13.27 3.40 -16.98
N PHE A 79 12.20 3.20 -17.73
CA PHE A 79 12.15 2.23 -18.82
C PHE A 79 11.44 2.79 -20.05
N ALA A 80 11.72 2.21 -21.21
CA ALA A 80 11.01 2.55 -22.44
C ALA A 80 9.74 1.71 -22.51
N LEU A 81 8.61 2.34 -22.87
CA LEU A 81 7.36 1.61 -23.07
C LEU A 81 7.47 0.78 -24.35
N PRO A 82 7.29 -0.55 -24.28
CA PRO A 82 7.56 -1.46 -25.38
C PRO A 82 6.41 -1.49 -26.40
N GLU A 83 6.72 -1.58 -27.69
CA GLU A 83 5.73 -1.61 -28.77
C GLU A 83 5.17 -3.02 -29.08
N SER A 84 5.79 -4.11 -28.60
CA SER A 84 5.20 -5.48 -28.55
C SER A 84 6.19 -6.57 -28.14
N SER A 85 7.39 -6.63 -28.74
CA SER A 85 8.36 -7.71 -28.50
C SER A 85 9.15 -7.60 -27.20
N ASP A 86 9.12 -6.41 -26.59
CA ASP A 86 9.89 -6.10 -25.37
C ASP A 86 8.99 -6.02 -24.12
N VAL A 87 7.71 -6.35 -24.23
CA VAL A 87 6.75 -6.36 -23.11
C VAL A 87 7.22 -7.29 -22.00
N GLU A 88 7.57 -8.53 -22.33
CA GLU A 88 8.07 -9.50 -21.36
C GLU A 88 9.35 -9.04 -20.66
N LYS A 89 10.24 -8.32 -21.36
CA LYS A 89 11.46 -7.78 -20.75
C LYS A 89 11.16 -6.63 -19.78
N ALA A 90 10.19 -5.78 -20.11
CA ALA A 90 9.74 -4.72 -19.22
C ALA A 90 9.01 -5.29 -17.99
N ARG A 91 8.19 -6.33 -18.18
CA ARG A 91 7.55 -7.08 -17.09
C ARG A 91 8.56 -7.73 -16.16
N ASP A 92 9.54 -8.42 -16.74
CA ASP A 92 10.66 -9.03 -16.01
C ASP A 92 11.46 -7.99 -15.22
N LEU A 93 11.74 -6.84 -15.84
CA LEU A 93 12.41 -5.72 -15.18
C LEU A 93 11.62 -5.18 -13.98
N ILE A 94 10.33 -4.88 -14.16
CA ILE A 94 9.47 -4.32 -13.11
C ILE A 94 9.31 -5.33 -11.97
N SER A 95 9.14 -6.61 -12.28
CA SER A 95 9.02 -7.67 -11.27
C SER A 95 10.26 -7.79 -10.39
N HIS A 96 11.46 -7.80 -10.98
CA HIS A 96 12.71 -7.88 -10.20
C HIS A 96 12.98 -6.60 -9.40
N VAL A 97 12.61 -5.42 -9.91
CA VAL A 97 12.68 -4.18 -9.13
C VAL A 97 11.68 -4.20 -7.97
N GLY A 98 10.45 -4.68 -8.23
CA GLY A 98 9.43 -4.88 -7.21
C GLY A 98 9.87 -5.84 -6.11
N GLN A 99 10.63 -6.88 -6.45
CA GLN A 99 11.23 -7.77 -5.45
C GLN A 99 12.15 -7.00 -4.49
N VAL A 100 13.02 -6.12 -5.01
CA VAL A 100 13.89 -5.29 -4.16
C VAL A 100 13.08 -4.31 -3.32
N VAL A 101 12.01 -3.73 -3.86
CA VAL A 101 11.11 -2.84 -3.10
C VAL A 101 10.43 -3.59 -1.96
N ASN A 102 9.87 -4.77 -2.24
CA ASN A 102 9.09 -5.53 -1.28
C ASN A 102 9.95 -6.24 -0.23
N GLU A 103 11.05 -6.87 -0.63
CA GLU A 103 11.90 -7.69 0.25
C GLU A 103 13.06 -6.90 0.84
N GLY A 104 13.63 -5.95 0.07
CA GLY A 104 14.82 -5.20 0.48
C GLY A 104 14.51 -3.88 1.18
N LEU A 105 13.53 -3.13 0.67
CA LEU A 105 13.21 -1.80 1.19
C LEU A 105 12.10 -1.80 2.24
N GLY A 106 11.38 -2.91 2.43
CA GLY A 106 10.29 -3.03 3.41
C GLY A 106 8.89 -2.85 2.83
N GLY A 107 8.76 -2.83 1.50
CA GLY A 107 7.48 -2.84 0.80
C GLY A 107 6.58 -1.66 1.18
N TRP A 108 5.40 -1.97 1.74
CA TRP A 108 4.41 -0.95 2.13
C TRP A 108 4.83 -0.11 3.34
N GLU A 109 5.70 -0.63 4.20
CA GLU A 109 6.17 0.07 5.40
C GLU A 109 7.27 1.08 5.08
N TRP A 110 7.91 0.97 3.92
CA TRP A 110 8.91 1.93 3.48
C TRP A 110 8.26 3.26 3.08
N ASP A 111 8.77 4.34 3.66
CA ASP A 111 8.28 5.70 3.47
C ASP A 111 8.99 6.46 2.34
N GLY A 112 9.94 5.81 1.66
CA GLY A 112 10.66 6.38 0.53
C GLY A 112 9.83 6.49 -0.76
N VAL A 113 10.31 7.35 -1.67
CA VAL A 113 9.71 7.55 -3.00
C VAL A 113 9.84 6.29 -3.85
N ARG A 114 8.74 5.82 -4.46
CA ARG A 114 8.69 4.62 -5.30
C ARG A 114 8.02 4.91 -6.63
N LEU A 115 8.81 5.18 -7.67
CA LEU A 115 8.27 5.56 -8.98
C LEU A 115 8.75 4.62 -10.10
N ALA A 116 7.85 4.31 -11.03
CA ALA A 116 8.14 3.66 -12.29
C ALA A 116 7.80 4.62 -13.45
N VAL A 117 8.83 5.11 -14.14
CA VAL A 117 8.69 6.11 -15.20
C VAL A 117 8.83 5.45 -16.57
N GLY A 118 7.69 5.25 -17.23
CA GLY A 118 7.61 4.71 -18.59
C GLY A 118 7.74 5.81 -19.64
N VAL A 119 8.70 5.68 -20.56
CA VAL A 119 8.92 6.67 -21.63
C VAL A 119 8.47 6.12 -22.97
N GLY A 120 7.48 6.76 -23.59
CA GLY A 120 6.90 6.34 -24.88
C GLY A 120 5.38 6.42 -24.90
N GLU A 121 4.78 5.88 -25.96
CA GLU A 121 3.32 5.75 -26.08
C GLU A 121 2.95 4.28 -25.91
N SER A 122 2.04 4.00 -24.99
CA SER A 122 1.41 2.69 -24.77
C SER A 122 0.05 2.89 -24.11
N ASP A 123 -0.71 1.80 -23.97
CA ASP A 123 -1.82 1.75 -23.03
C ASP A 123 -1.27 1.93 -21.60
N ALA A 124 -1.77 2.90 -20.84
CA ALA A 124 -1.22 3.25 -19.53
C ALA A 124 -1.73 2.30 -18.45
N ASP A 125 -2.97 1.81 -18.57
CA ASP A 125 -3.65 1.02 -17.55
C ASP A 125 -2.93 -0.31 -17.29
N GLU A 126 -2.41 -0.93 -18.35
CA GLU A 126 -1.64 -2.19 -18.26
C GLU A 126 -0.36 -2.03 -17.43
N TRP A 127 0.34 -0.90 -17.56
CA TRP A 127 1.59 -0.65 -16.83
C TRP A 127 1.32 -0.13 -15.42
N ASP A 128 0.23 0.60 -15.22
CA ASP A 128 -0.18 1.09 -13.91
C ASP A 128 -0.43 -0.06 -12.94
N GLU A 129 -1.24 -1.05 -13.34
CA GLU A 129 -1.52 -2.24 -12.52
C GLU A 129 -0.24 -3.03 -12.19
N LEU A 130 0.60 -3.27 -13.20
CA LEU A 130 1.86 -4.00 -13.02
C LEU A 130 2.85 -3.27 -12.10
N CYS A 131 2.96 -1.95 -12.21
CA CYS A 131 3.82 -1.17 -11.32
C CYS A 131 3.26 -1.14 -9.91
N ALA A 132 1.94 -1.01 -9.74
CA ALA A 132 1.29 -1.03 -8.44
C ALA A 132 1.50 -2.36 -7.70
N GLU A 133 1.42 -3.49 -8.40
CA GLU A 133 1.76 -4.83 -7.85
C GLU A 133 3.23 -4.92 -7.41
N ALA A 134 4.14 -4.25 -8.13
CA ALA A 134 5.54 -4.12 -7.77
C ALA A 134 5.81 -3.08 -6.65
N GLY A 135 4.76 -2.45 -6.11
CA GLY A 135 4.87 -1.42 -5.08
C GLY A 135 5.37 -0.06 -5.60
N LEU A 136 5.27 0.19 -6.90
CA LEU A 136 5.73 1.41 -7.57
C LEU A 136 4.53 2.20 -8.11
N GLU A 137 4.58 3.53 -8.01
CA GLU A 137 3.63 4.39 -8.70
C GLU A 137 4.07 4.61 -10.16
N PHE A 138 3.20 4.36 -11.13
CA PHE A 138 3.50 4.53 -12.55
C PHE A 138 3.32 5.98 -13.02
N VAL A 139 4.30 6.49 -13.78
CA VAL A 139 4.26 7.81 -14.41
C VAL A 139 4.70 7.71 -15.86
N GLN A 140 3.80 7.98 -16.79
CA GLN A 140 4.13 7.99 -18.22
C GLN A 140 4.71 9.33 -18.69
N LEU A 141 5.76 9.26 -19.53
CA LEU A 141 6.37 10.39 -20.24
C LEU A 141 6.28 10.19 -21.76
N GLY A 142 5.57 11.10 -22.43
CA GLY A 142 5.23 10.95 -23.83
C GLY A 142 3.84 10.36 -24.01
N GLY A 143 3.26 10.49 -25.20
CA GLY A 143 1.85 10.16 -25.45
C GLY A 143 0.94 11.36 -25.50
N ARG A 144 -0.17 11.20 -26.23
CA ARG A 144 -1.31 12.14 -26.16
C ARG A 144 -1.91 11.99 -24.78
N GLN A 145 -1.43 12.80 -23.85
CA GLN A 145 -1.97 12.96 -22.50
C GLN A 145 -3.47 13.15 -22.63
N VAL A 146 -4.22 12.05 -22.47
CA VAL A 146 -5.66 12.15 -22.37
C VAL A 146 -5.87 12.95 -21.09
N THR A 147 -6.51 14.08 -21.26
CA THR A 147 -6.84 15.07 -20.24
C THR A 147 -7.82 14.47 -19.21
N LEU A 148 -7.41 13.41 -18.50
CA LEU A 148 -8.22 12.70 -17.52
C LEU A 148 -7.93 13.15 -16.10
N ASN A 149 -6.76 13.75 -15.83
CA ASN A 149 -6.42 14.25 -14.50
C ASN A 149 -6.33 15.78 -14.50
N GLU A 150 -7.46 16.46 -14.72
CA GLU A 150 -7.54 17.93 -14.61
C GLU A 150 -7.24 18.44 -13.18
N PHE A 151 -7.19 17.53 -12.20
CA PHE A 151 -6.93 17.81 -10.79
C PHE A 151 -5.57 17.32 -10.27
N GLU A 152 -4.83 16.50 -11.03
CA GLU A 152 -3.57 15.90 -10.57
C GLU A 152 -2.43 16.14 -11.56
N LYS A 153 -1.21 16.29 -11.04
CA LYS A 153 -0.01 16.44 -11.86
C LYS A 153 0.29 15.11 -12.54
N THR A 154 0.75 15.16 -13.79
CA THR A 154 1.17 14.00 -14.57
C THR A 154 2.54 14.27 -15.22
N GLY A 155 3.26 13.21 -15.59
CA GLY A 155 4.59 13.31 -16.20
C GLY A 155 5.65 13.92 -15.28
N ILE A 156 6.57 14.74 -15.82
CA ILE A 156 7.67 15.35 -15.04
C ILE A 156 7.17 16.16 -13.82
N PRO A 157 6.09 16.98 -13.92
CA PRO A 157 5.50 17.62 -12.76
C PRO A 157 5.11 16.67 -11.62
N ARG A 158 4.64 15.45 -11.93
CA ARG A 158 4.28 14.44 -10.94
C ARG A 158 5.51 13.86 -10.25
N VAL A 159 6.52 13.47 -11.04
CA VAL A 159 7.81 12.99 -10.52
C VAL A 159 8.42 14.01 -9.57
N LYS A 160 8.40 15.29 -9.96
CA LYS A 160 8.92 16.38 -9.14
C LYS A 160 8.12 16.56 -7.84
N GLU A 161 6.79 16.50 -7.91
CA GLU A 161 5.93 16.59 -6.73
C GLU A 161 6.18 15.44 -5.74
N ALA A 162 6.31 14.20 -6.21
CA ALA A 162 6.61 13.06 -5.37
C ALA A 162 7.95 13.25 -4.63
N LEU A 163 8.99 13.70 -5.34
CA LEU A 163 10.29 14.02 -4.74
C LEU A 163 10.23 15.20 -3.76
N GLU A 164 9.45 16.23 -4.05
CA GLU A 164 9.27 17.41 -3.18
C GLU A 164 8.35 17.15 -1.96
N SER A 165 7.60 16.06 -1.97
CA SER A 165 6.69 15.68 -0.87
C SER A 165 7.30 14.67 0.09
N ASN A 166 8.43 14.06 -0.29
CA ASN A 166 9.14 13.11 0.55
C ASN A 166 9.93 13.82 1.67
N ASP A 167 9.97 13.19 2.85
CA ASP A 167 10.82 13.67 3.94
C ASP A 167 12.27 13.20 3.73
N TRP A 168 13.14 14.12 3.34
CA TRP A 168 14.57 13.87 3.13
C TRP A 168 15.41 14.20 4.36
N ALA A 169 14.78 14.70 5.43
CA ALA A 169 15.45 15.05 6.67
C ALA A 169 15.39 13.91 7.69
N GLN A 170 15.13 12.67 7.23
CA GLN A 170 15.18 11.44 8.02
C GLN A 170 16.52 11.40 8.79
N GLU A 171 16.48 11.88 10.03
CA GLU A 171 17.46 11.46 11.00
C GLU A 171 17.19 9.98 11.22
N PRO A 172 18.22 9.12 11.30
CA PRO A 172 18.00 7.74 11.70
C PRO A 172 17.16 7.82 12.96
N SER A 173 15.93 7.31 12.91
CA SER A 173 15.14 7.19 14.11
C SER A 173 16.03 6.48 15.11
N ASP A 174 16.11 6.99 16.33
CA ASP A 174 16.72 6.31 17.47
C ASP A 174 15.90 5.04 17.81
N ALA A 175 15.61 4.20 16.81
CA ALA A 175 15.08 2.85 16.94
C ALA A 175 16.09 1.93 17.65
N ASP A 176 17.32 2.38 17.83
CA ASP A 176 18.33 1.78 18.73
C ASP A 176 18.14 2.17 20.21
N ASP A 177 17.15 3.00 20.58
CA ASP A 177 16.68 3.10 21.98
C ASP A 177 15.60 2.05 22.32
N PHE A 178 15.38 1.06 21.42
CA PHE A 178 14.99 -0.27 21.88
C PHE A 178 16.22 -0.95 22.44
N ASN A 179 16.55 -0.61 23.68
CA ASN A 179 17.49 -1.39 24.47
C ASN A 179 17.07 -2.87 24.38
N PRO A 180 17.85 -3.76 23.75
CA PRO A 180 17.53 -5.17 23.73
C PRO A 180 17.62 -5.60 25.19
N VAL A 181 16.47 -5.83 25.81
CA VAL A 181 16.39 -6.40 27.15
C VAL A 181 17.17 -7.70 27.03
N SER A 182 18.36 -7.72 27.65
CA SER A 182 19.19 -8.91 27.75
C SER A 182 18.31 -10.04 28.27
N ASP A 183 18.30 -11.15 27.55
CA ASP A 183 17.45 -12.34 27.71
C ASP A 183 17.73 -13.14 29.00
N ASP A 184 17.97 -12.46 30.13
CA ASP A 184 18.33 -13.08 31.42
C ASP A 184 17.61 -12.49 32.64
N GLU A 185 16.46 -11.84 32.46
CA GLU A 185 15.52 -11.63 33.56
C GLU A 185 14.11 -11.99 33.10
N THR A 186 13.63 -13.16 33.55
CA THR A 186 12.21 -13.50 33.57
C THR A 186 11.48 -12.55 34.52
N GLU A 187 11.30 -11.29 34.12
CA GLU A 187 10.31 -10.43 34.73
C GLU A 187 8.94 -10.90 34.24
N HIS A 188 8.15 -11.39 35.19
CA HIS A 188 6.75 -11.72 34.98
C HIS A 188 6.05 -10.53 34.32
N LEU A 189 5.69 -10.67 33.04
CA LEU A 189 4.78 -9.77 32.36
C LEU A 189 3.47 -9.73 33.16
N ASP A 190 3.29 -8.68 33.96
CA ASP A 190 2.08 -8.46 34.73
C ASP A 190 1.01 -7.90 33.77
N PRO A 191 -0.04 -8.68 33.44
CA PRO A 191 -1.07 -8.24 32.51
C PRO A 191 -1.87 -7.02 33.00
N GLU A 192 -1.67 -6.57 34.25
CA GLU A 192 -2.29 -5.37 34.80
C GLU A 192 -1.46 -4.09 34.63
N ASN A 193 -0.21 -4.16 34.16
CA ASN A 193 0.68 -3.00 34.02
C ASN A 193 1.27 -2.81 32.61
N LEU A 194 0.51 -3.22 31.59
CA LEU A 194 0.81 -2.86 30.20
C LEU A 194 0.44 -1.38 29.99
N ASP A 195 1.42 -0.48 30.15
CA ASP A 195 1.34 0.93 29.77
C ASP A 195 1.44 1.08 28.24
N PHE A 196 0.51 0.44 27.53
CA PHE A 196 0.17 0.78 26.16
C PHE A 196 -0.76 1.98 26.27
N GLY A 197 -0.22 3.22 26.26
CA GLY A 197 -0.85 4.52 26.56
C GLY A 197 -2.32 4.74 26.15
N TYR A 198 -3.20 3.93 26.69
CA TYR A 198 -4.64 3.86 26.53
C TYR A 198 -5.17 3.60 27.93
N ASP A 199 -5.51 4.67 28.63
CA ASP A 199 -6.13 4.53 29.93
C ASP A 199 -7.51 3.88 29.76
N ARG A 200 -7.96 3.14 30.77
CA ARG A 200 -9.33 2.59 30.80
C ARG A 200 -10.40 3.66 30.58
N ALA A 201 -10.09 4.90 30.91
CA ALA A 201 -10.91 6.08 30.65
C ALA A 201 -11.04 6.41 29.15
N ASP A 202 -9.97 6.21 28.37
CA ASP A 202 -9.98 6.44 26.92
C ASP A 202 -10.84 5.40 26.20
N PHE A 203 -10.83 4.15 26.68
CA PHE A 203 -11.71 3.08 26.18
C PHE A 203 -13.19 3.36 26.47
N GLU A 204 -13.50 3.93 27.64
CA GLU A 204 -14.86 4.39 27.97
C GLU A 204 -15.28 5.58 27.12
N GLY A 205 -14.37 6.50 26.80
CA GLY A 205 -14.58 7.60 25.88
C GLY A 205 -14.95 7.12 24.47
N LEU A 206 -14.19 6.15 23.95
CA LEU A 206 -14.44 5.54 22.65
C LEU A 206 -15.81 4.83 22.60
N LYS A 207 -16.14 4.08 23.66
CA LYS A 207 -17.42 3.38 23.79
C LYS A 207 -18.61 4.35 23.89
N LYS A 208 -18.43 5.48 24.58
CA LYS A 208 -19.43 6.53 24.68
C LYS A 208 -19.65 7.24 23.35
N ALA A 209 -18.59 7.53 22.60
CA ALA A 209 -18.66 8.13 21.27
C ALA A 209 -19.43 7.24 20.28
N ILE A 210 -19.18 5.92 20.29
CA ILE A 210 -19.92 4.95 19.44
C ILE A 210 -21.41 4.89 19.83
N TRP A 211 -21.73 5.04 21.12
CA TRP A 211 -23.11 5.00 21.61
C TRP A 211 -23.88 6.30 21.31
N GLU A 212 -23.20 7.46 21.35
CA GLU A 212 -23.76 8.78 21.07
C GLU A 212 -23.89 9.06 19.56
N ALA A 213 -23.04 8.46 18.73
CA ALA A 213 -23.12 8.56 17.27
C ALA A 213 -24.27 7.72 16.66
N ARG A 214 -25.03 6.98 17.47
CA ARG A 214 -26.20 6.24 17.00
C ARG A 214 -27.37 7.22 16.81
N PRO A 215 -27.83 7.51 15.58
CA PRO A 215 -28.90 8.46 15.36
C PRO A 215 -30.19 7.93 16.01
N LYS A 216 -30.74 8.69 16.96
CA LYS A 216 -32.12 8.51 17.39
C LYS A 216 -32.99 9.31 16.45
N ASP A 217 -33.68 8.64 15.55
CA ASP A 217 -35.06 8.98 15.19
C ASP A 217 -35.76 7.68 14.76
N HIS A 218 -36.67 7.20 15.61
CA HIS A 218 -37.58 6.10 15.30
C HIS A 218 -38.85 6.68 14.66
N ALA A 219 -39.25 6.17 13.49
CA ALA A 219 -40.62 5.72 13.19
C ALA A 219 -40.75 5.35 11.69
N GLU A 220 -41.23 4.13 11.42
CA GLU A 220 -41.78 3.75 10.10
C GLU A 220 -43.02 4.63 9.78
N PRO A 221 -43.39 4.91 8.50
CA PRO A 221 -44.08 3.91 7.67
C PRO A 221 -43.93 4.02 6.12
N ALA A 222 -44.18 2.88 5.47
CA ALA A 222 -44.97 2.65 4.25
C ALA A 222 -44.49 3.03 2.82
N GLU A 223 -44.82 2.09 1.92
CA GLU A 223 -45.02 2.13 0.45
C GLU A 223 -43.80 2.19 -0.50
N GLY A 224 -43.63 1.10 -1.27
CA GLY A 224 -42.80 1.01 -2.48
C GLY A 224 -43.41 1.78 -3.68
N PRO A 225 -43.04 1.51 -4.96
CA PRO A 225 -42.27 0.37 -5.49
C PRO A 225 -41.09 0.77 -6.40
N ALA A 226 -40.30 -0.25 -6.80
CA ALA A 226 -39.66 -0.49 -8.12
C ALA A 226 -38.98 0.71 -8.84
N SER A 227 -37.75 0.65 -9.35
CA SER A 227 -37.02 -0.48 -9.93
C SER A 227 -35.68 0.04 -10.51
N LYS A 228 -34.63 -0.81 -10.44
CA LYS A 228 -33.55 -1.04 -11.45
C LYS A 228 -32.57 0.12 -11.74
N GLU A 229 -31.27 -0.05 -11.92
CA GLU A 229 -30.37 -1.18 -12.26
C GLU A 229 -28.91 -0.67 -12.03
N ASN A 230 -28.02 -1.42 -11.35
CA ASN A 230 -26.92 -2.31 -11.84
C ASN A 230 -25.61 -1.58 -12.26
N ALA A 231 -24.36 -2.07 -12.11
CA ALA A 231 -23.71 -3.31 -11.63
C ALA A 231 -22.18 -2.98 -11.50
N GLY A 232 -21.26 -3.78 -10.93
CA GLY A 232 -21.34 -5.16 -10.49
C GLY A 232 -20.03 -5.69 -9.87
N HIS A 233 -20.15 -6.88 -9.28
CA HIS A 233 -19.04 -7.82 -9.11
C HIS A 233 -19.25 -8.91 -10.19
N GLU A 234 -18.20 -9.10 -10.98
CA GLU A 234 -17.85 -10.26 -11.81
C GLU A 234 -18.95 -10.91 -12.66
N GLY A 235 -18.69 -11.10 -13.96
CA GLY A 235 -19.67 -11.76 -14.83
C GLY A 235 -19.98 -13.20 -14.41
N GLY A 236 -21.05 -13.40 -13.62
CA GLY A 236 -21.70 -14.71 -13.43
C GLY A 236 -22.22 -14.96 -12.01
N GLY A 237 -23.37 -14.37 -11.64
CA GLY A 237 -24.05 -14.62 -10.38
C GLY A 237 -24.77 -15.97 -10.32
N ASP A 238 -24.45 -16.76 -9.30
CA ASP A 238 -25.28 -17.84 -8.76
C ASP A 238 -26.26 -17.19 -7.78
N GLU A 239 -27.55 -17.34 -8.02
CA GLU A 239 -28.61 -16.91 -7.10
C GLU A 239 -28.40 -17.63 -5.76
N LEU A 240 -28.18 -16.87 -4.67
CA LEU A 240 -28.37 -17.41 -3.33
C LEU A 240 -29.84 -17.83 -3.24
N ASP A 241 -30.06 -19.14 -3.25
CA ASP A 241 -31.39 -19.76 -3.24
C ASP A 241 -32.22 -19.13 -2.11
N ASP A 242 -33.47 -18.74 -2.38
CA ASP A 242 -34.37 -18.13 -1.38
C ASP A 242 -34.48 -19.02 -0.12
N ASP A 243 -34.27 -20.32 -0.28
CA ASP A 243 -34.20 -21.30 0.79
C ASP A 243 -33.00 -21.10 1.74
N GLU A 244 -31.84 -20.62 1.25
CA GLU A 244 -30.67 -20.29 2.06
C GLU A 244 -30.91 -19.05 2.91
N VAL A 245 -31.58 -18.02 2.36
CA VAL A 245 -31.93 -16.80 3.10
C VAL A 245 -32.88 -17.12 4.25
N VAL A 246 -33.90 -17.95 4.01
CA VAL A 246 -34.84 -18.42 5.04
C VAL A 246 -34.13 -19.23 6.13
N LYS A 247 -33.08 -19.98 5.76
CA LYS A 247 -32.26 -20.77 6.69
C LYS A 247 -31.43 -19.87 7.62
N VAL A 248 -30.81 -18.83 7.05
CA VAL A 248 -30.03 -17.82 7.80
C VAL A 248 -30.94 -17.00 8.72
N GLU A 249 -32.13 -16.60 8.28
CA GLU A 249 -33.09 -15.89 9.13
C GLU A 249 -33.55 -16.73 10.34
N ARG A 250 -33.81 -18.03 10.11
CA ARG A 250 -34.17 -18.95 11.19
C ARG A 250 -33.02 -19.15 12.18
N MET A 251 -31.78 -19.17 11.70
CA MET A 251 -30.57 -19.23 12.52
C MET A 251 -30.42 -17.98 13.39
N MET A 252 -30.54 -16.79 12.80
CA MET A 252 -30.43 -15.52 13.53
C MET A 252 -31.48 -15.40 14.63
N ARG A 253 -32.74 -15.78 14.36
CA ARG A 253 -33.81 -15.78 15.38
C ARG A 253 -33.52 -16.74 16.54
N LYS A 254 -32.95 -17.92 16.27
CA LYS A 254 -32.57 -18.88 17.32
C LYS A 254 -31.40 -18.40 18.17
N LEU A 255 -30.36 -17.84 17.55
CA LEU A 255 -29.21 -17.28 18.27
C LEU A 255 -29.59 -16.07 19.12
N GLN A 256 -30.52 -15.24 18.64
CA GLN A 256 -31.04 -14.11 19.41
C GLN A 256 -31.84 -14.58 20.63
N ALA A 257 -32.70 -15.60 20.50
CA ALA A 257 -33.44 -16.16 21.62
C ALA A 257 -32.52 -16.79 22.70
N VAL A 258 -31.43 -17.44 22.29
CA VAL A 258 -30.44 -18.01 23.23
C VAL A 258 -29.64 -16.91 23.93
N ARG A 259 -29.35 -15.82 23.22
CA ARG A 259 -28.70 -14.64 23.80
C ARG A 259 -29.57 -14.03 24.90
N GLU A 260 -30.85 -13.82 24.63
CA GLU A 260 -31.82 -13.29 25.61
C GLU A 260 -32.00 -14.23 26.80
N ALA A 261 -32.04 -15.55 26.58
CA ALA A 261 -32.08 -16.54 27.67
C ALA A 261 -30.78 -16.61 28.50
N GLY A 262 -29.66 -16.10 27.96
CA GLY A 262 -28.36 -16.02 28.62
C GLY A 262 -28.13 -14.74 29.43
N GLU A 263 -29.03 -13.75 29.33
CA GLU A 263 -28.98 -12.51 30.08
C GLU A 263 -29.41 -12.75 31.54
N GLY A 264 -28.41 -12.99 32.39
CA GLY A 264 -28.60 -13.28 33.82
C GLY A 264 -27.81 -14.47 34.33
N LEU A 265 -27.20 -15.26 33.43
CA LEU A 265 -26.32 -16.37 33.81
C LEU A 265 -24.84 -15.95 33.86
N PRO A 266 -24.03 -16.58 34.75
CA PRO A 266 -22.59 -16.43 34.77
C PRO A 266 -21.94 -16.75 33.43
N GLU A 267 -20.84 -16.06 33.13
CA GLU A 267 -20.19 -16.07 31.81
C GLU A 267 -19.83 -17.48 31.31
N ALA A 268 -19.36 -18.35 32.22
CA ALA A 268 -19.03 -19.74 31.91
C ALA A 268 -20.27 -20.56 31.45
N GLN A 269 -21.45 -20.31 32.04
CA GLN A 269 -22.70 -20.96 31.64
C GLN A 269 -23.26 -20.36 30.34
N ARG A 270 -23.10 -19.05 30.13
CA ARG A 270 -23.52 -18.37 28.89
C ARG A 270 -22.72 -18.87 27.69
N LYS A 271 -21.40 -18.98 27.82
CA LYS A 271 -20.51 -19.56 26.80
C LYS A 271 -20.89 -21.00 26.46
N ARG A 272 -21.21 -21.81 27.47
CA ARG A 272 -21.65 -23.21 27.26
C ARG A 272 -23.02 -23.31 26.57
N MET A 273 -23.96 -22.42 26.86
CA MET A 273 -25.26 -22.39 26.20
C MET A 273 -25.17 -21.90 24.74
N ALA A 274 -24.36 -20.86 24.49
CA ALA A 274 -24.11 -20.39 23.12
C ALA A 274 -23.44 -21.47 22.26
N ALA A 275 -22.43 -22.18 22.78
CA ALA A 275 -21.76 -23.26 22.06
C ALA A 275 -22.72 -24.41 21.69
N ARG A 276 -23.59 -24.82 22.62
CA ARG A 276 -24.61 -25.85 22.36
C ARG A 276 -25.65 -25.43 21.33
N ALA A 277 -26.07 -24.16 21.37
CA ALA A 277 -27.03 -23.63 20.41
C ALA A 277 -26.44 -23.53 18.99
N VAL A 278 -25.17 -23.14 18.87
CA VAL A 278 -24.46 -23.12 17.58
C VAL A 278 -24.31 -24.55 17.03
N GLU A 279 -23.96 -25.51 17.88
CA GLU A 279 -23.86 -26.93 17.51
C GLU A 279 -25.22 -27.49 17.04
N GLU A 280 -26.31 -27.14 17.71
CA GLU A 280 -27.67 -27.56 17.33
C GLU A 280 -28.14 -26.92 16.01
N VAL A 281 -27.78 -25.65 15.76
CA VAL A 281 -28.06 -24.95 14.50
C VAL A 281 -27.27 -25.57 13.35
N MET A 282 -25.99 -25.86 13.55
CA MET A 282 -25.13 -26.49 12.54
C MET A 282 -25.58 -27.92 12.18
N LYS A 283 -26.23 -28.64 13.11
CA LYS A 283 -26.79 -29.98 12.86
C LYS A 283 -28.10 -29.96 12.08
N GLN A 284 -28.76 -28.81 11.99
CA GLN A 284 -30.02 -28.61 11.26
C GLN A 284 -29.79 -27.95 9.89
N LEU A 285 -28.54 -27.70 9.54
CA LEU A 285 -28.11 -27.36 8.18
C LEU A 285 -27.98 -28.62 7.34
#